data_AF-A0A2E5G479-F1
#
_entry.id   AF-A0A2E5G479-F1
#
_cell.length_a   1.000
_cell.length_b   1.000
_cell.length_c   1.000
_cell.angle_alpha   90.00
_cell.angle_beta   90.00
_cell.angle_gamma   90.00
#
_symmetry.space_group_name_H-M   'P 1'
#
loop_
_entity.id
_entity.type
_entity.pdbx_description
1 polymer ?
#
loop_
_entity_poly.entity_id
_entity_poly.type
_entity_poly.pdbx_seq_one_letter_code
_entity_poly.pdbx_strand_id
1 'polypeptide(L)'
;MNSCVKMEETMTNLINTSAKAMLNPATLSEVMGVPVPPRTDTYMPVPHGDIIEYVSTDLADMLPEFTLESNTFGLSRDGACLFGMASFKGGDGYAGPSIAFRNSYDKSISVGFAFGAQVFVCANGMFTGDIVVAKKHTLNVWQSVKQLVQGSVDRVGASYTKMLKDIDDMRAIQMRDCNAYEILGRLRGNNVLSARVFEKSLKEWHEPAYDEHKDGSALQLYNACTEGLKLESQPDRAMKKRIGLHDDFMSMVRWDYPSHCLS
;
A
#
# COMPACT_ATOMS: atom_id res chain seq x y z
N MET A 1 -25.81 -19.25 -11.31
CA MET A 1 -24.56 -19.55 -12.05
C MET A 1 -23.79 -18.30 -12.50
N ASN A 2 -24.43 -17.14 -12.72
CA ASN A 2 -23.74 -15.91 -13.18
C ASN A 2 -23.07 -15.02 -12.09
N SER A 3 -23.27 -15.26 -10.79
CA SER A 3 -22.64 -14.46 -9.71
C SER A 3 -21.25 -14.97 -9.31
N CYS A 4 -21.01 -16.27 -9.41
CA CYS A 4 -19.72 -16.90 -9.09
C CYS A 4 -18.65 -16.54 -10.13
N VAL A 5 -19.02 -16.57 -11.42
CA VAL A 5 -18.15 -16.18 -12.54
C VAL A 5 -17.81 -14.68 -12.51
N LYS A 6 -18.78 -13.82 -12.15
CA LYS A 6 -18.53 -12.39 -11.93
C LYS A 6 -17.59 -12.12 -10.75
N MET A 7 -17.67 -12.89 -9.66
CA MET A 7 -16.71 -12.79 -8.54
C MET A 7 -15.31 -13.23 -8.95
N GLU A 8 -15.16 -14.31 -9.72
CA GLU A 8 -13.85 -14.75 -10.22
C GLU A 8 -13.23 -13.74 -11.20
N GLU A 9 -14.02 -13.14 -12.10
CA GLU A 9 -13.56 -12.03 -12.96
C GLU A 9 -13.19 -10.79 -12.15
N THR A 10 -13.97 -10.47 -11.10
CA THR A 10 -13.70 -9.34 -10.20
C THR A 10 -12.40 -9.58 -9.41
N MET A 11 -12.20 -10.78 -8.85
CA MET A 11 -10.97 -11.18 -8.16
C MET A 11 -9.75 -11.20 -9.11
N THR A 12 -9.91 -11.70 -10.33
CA THR A 12 -8.85 -11.66 -11.36
C THR A 12 -8.50 -10.22 -11.73
N ASN A 13 -9.50 -9.34 -11.83
CA ASN A 13 -9.30 -7.91 -12.07
C ASN A 13 -8.67 -7.19 -10.85
N LEU A 14 -8.98 -7.59 -9.62
CA LEU A 14 -8.36 -7.09 -8.38
C LEU A 14 -6.89 -7.49 -8.26
N ILE A 15 -6.54 -8.74 -8.60
CA ILE A 15 -5.16 -9.22 -8.68
C ILE A 15 -4.39 -8.46 -9.77
N ASN A 16 -4.99 -8.30 -10.95
CA ASN A 16 -4.40 -7.53 -12.07
C ASN A 16 -4.23 -6.04 -11.75
N THR A 17 -5.08 -5.47 -10.90
CA THR A 17 -5.01 -4.05 -10.53
C THR A 17 -4.03 -3.81 -9.38
N SER A 18 -3.86 -4.79 -8.47
CA SER A 18 -2.78 -4.82 -7.47
C SER A 18 -1.40 -4.90 -8.14
N ALA A 19 -1.28 -5.71 -9.20
CA ALA A 19 -0.09 -5.76 -10.05
C ALA A 19 0.16 -4.45 -10.82
N LYS A 20 -0.89 -3.74 -11.28
CA LYS A 20 -0.79 -2.39 -11.86
C LYS A 20 -0.38 -1.31 -10.86
N ALA A 21 -0.57 -1.55 -9.56
CA ALA A 21 -0.17 -0.62 -8.51
C ALA A 21 1.35 -0.66 -8.24
N MET A 22 2.05 -1.70 -8.75
CA MET A 22 3.50 -1.83 -8.72
C MET A 22 4.12 -1.38 -10.04
N LEU A 23 5.12 -0.52 -9.94
CA LEU A 23 5.91 -0.08 -11.10
C LEU A 23 6.93 -1.16 -11.43
N ASN A 24 7.05 -1.47 -12.72
CA ASN A 24 7.90 -2.55 -13.26
C ASN A 24 7.58 -3.91 -12.62
N PRO A 25 6.37 -4.44 -12.84
CA PRO A 25 5.96 -5.71 -12.26
C PRO A 25 6.95 -6.81 -12.64
N ALA A 26 7.26 -7.68 -11.67
CA ALA A 26 8.14 -8.82 -11.84
C ALA A 26 7.48 -10.08 -11.31
N THR A 27 7.73 -11.19 -11.99
CA THR A 27 7.38 -12.54 -11.54
C THR A 27 8.33 -12.98 -10.44
N LEU A 28 7.90 -13.96 -9.62
CA LEU A 28 8.78 -14.57 -8.62
C LEU A 28 10.07 -15.12 -9.25
N SER A 29 9.96 -15.75 -10.43
CA SER A 29 11.11 -16.28 -11.17
C SER A 29 12.12 -15.19 -11.53
N GLU A 30 11.65 -14.03 -12.01
CA GLU A 30 12.52 -12.89 -12.32
C GLU A 30 13.19 -12.33 -11.07
N VAL A 31 12.48 -12.26 -9.94
CA VAL A 31 13.07 -11.81 -8.67
C VAL A 31 14.15 -12.78 -8.17
N MET A 32 13.88 -14.09 -8.23
CA MET A 32 14.84 -15.13 -7.83
C MET A 32 16.04 -15.21 -8.77
N GLY A 33 15.87 -14.78 -10.03
CA GLY A 33 16.93 -14.73 -11.03
C GLY A 33 17.92 -13.56 -10.85
N VAL A 34 17.62 -12.57 -10.01
CA VAL A 34 18.52 -11.42 -9.79
C VAL A 34 19.77 -11.88 -9.04
N PRO A 35 20.98 -11.72 -9.61
CA PRO A 35 22.22 -12.13 -8.94
C PRO A 35 22.45 -11.38 -7.63
N VAL A 36 22.71 -12.12 -6.55
CA VAL A 36 23.09 -11.53 -5.26
C VAL A 36 24.52 -11.00 -5.37
N PRO A 37 24.79 -9.72 -5.10
CA PRO A 37 26.14 -9.19 -5.14
C PRO A 37 27.00 -9.79 -4.03
N PRO A 38 28.34 -9.84 -4.18
CA PRO A 38 29.22 -10.33 -3.12
C PRO A 38 29.18 -9.40 -1.90
N ARG A 39 29.30 -9.99 -0.71
CA ARG A 39 29.50 -9.24 0.53
C ARG A 39 30.86 -8.51 0.52
N THR A 40 30.93 -7.39 1.23
CA THR A 40 32.19 -6.66 1.50
C THR A 40 32.29 -6.37 2.99
N ASP A 41 33.42 -5.85 3.46
CA ASP A 41 33.65 -5.53 4.88
C ASP A 41 32.58 -4.59 5.48
N THR A 42 31.96 -3.76 4.63
CA THR A 42 30.96 -2.75 5.05
C THR A 42 29.56 -3.04 4.51
N TYR A 43 29.38 -4.11 3.73
CA TYR A 43 28.11 -4.41 3.06
C TYR A 43 27.76 -5.89 3.14
N MET A 44 26.61 -6.18 3.75
CA MET A 44 26.01 -7.50 3.81
C MET A 44 24.72 -7.54 2.96
N PRO A 45 24.71 -8.20 1.80
CA PRO A 45 23.50 -8.33 0.99
C PRO A 45 22.46 -9.17 1.74
N VAL A 46 21.19 -8.81 1.58
CA VAL A 46 20.05 -9.65 1.95
C VAL A 46 19.43 -10.12 0.64
N PRO A 47 19.43 -11.42 0.32
CA PRO A 47 18.80 -11.90 -0.91
C PRO A 47 17.32 -11.50 -0.98
N HIS A 48 16.86 -11.08 -2.16
CA HIS A 48 15.46 -10.79 -2.44
C HIS A 48 14.55 -11.99 -2.13
N GLY A 49 15.01 -13.19 -2.47
CA GLY A 49 14.30 -14.45 -2.21
C GLY A 49 14.06 -14.69 -0.72
N ASP A 50 15.07 -14.51 0.12
CA ASP A 50 14.96 -14.67 1.58
C ASP A 50 13.87 -13.76 2.17
N ILE A 51 13.71 -12.55 1.64
CA ILE A 51 12.67 -11.61 2.07
C ILE A 51 11.28 -12.13 1.70
N ILE A 52 11.13 -12.61 0.47
CA ILE A 52 9.84 -13.12 -0.02
C ILE A 52 9.46 -14.40 0.74
N GLU A 53 10.40 -15.32 0.93
CA GLU A 53 10.22 -16.54 1.70
C GLU A 53 9.80 -16.19 3.13
N TYR A 54 10.57 -15.34 3.81
CA TYR A 54 10.26 -14.91 5.17
C TYR A 54 8.85 -14.32 5.33
N VAL A 55 8.38 -13.52 4.36
CA VAL A 55 7.02 -12.97 4.39
C VAL A 55 5.96 -14.04 4.12
N SER A 56 6.25 -14.93 3.17
CA SER A 56 5.28 -15.91 2.68
C SER A 56 5.15 -17.14 3.57
N THR A 57 6.16 -17.43 4.39
CA THR A 57 6.18 -18.56 5.32
C THR A 57 6.17 -18.05 6.76
N ASP A 58 7.30 -17.55 7.25
CA ASP A 58 7.53 -17.33 8.68
C ASP A 58 6.57 -16.28 9.24
N LEU A 59 6.38 -15.18 8.51
CA LEU A 59 5.50 -14.09 8.93
C LEU A 59 4.02 -14.43 8.74
N ALA A 60 3.69 -15.22 7.72
CA ALA A 60 2.33 -15.73 7.52
C ALA A 60 1.93 -16.68 8.66
N ASP A 61 2.84 -17.55 9.11
CA ASP A 61 2.62 -18.45 10.24
C ASP A 61 2.41 -17.70 11.57
N MET A 62 2.97 -16.51 11.70
CA MET A 62 2.78 -15.62 12.85
C MET A 62 1.44 -14.87 12.84
N LEU A 63 0.67 -14.96 11.75
CA LEU A 63 -0.62 -14.29 11.54
C LEU A 63 -1.74 -15.32 11.35
N PRO A 64 -2.03 -16.19 12.33
CA PRO A 64 -2.88 -17.37 12.15
C PRO A 64 -4.35 -17.04 11.84
N GLU A 65 -4.84 -15.84 12.18
CA GLU A 65 -6.17 -15.37 11.82
C GLU A 65 -6.28 -14.89 10.36
N PHE A 66 -5.17 -14.83 9.64
CA PHE A 66 -5.10 -14.38 8.25
C PHE A 66 -4.51 -15.46 7.33
N THR A 67 -4.89 -15.43 6.06
CA THR A 67 -4.31 -16.31 5.03
C THR A 67 -3.64 -15.46 3.96
N LEU A 68 -2.41 -15.81 3.57
CA LEU A 68 -1.75 -15.16 2.44
C LEU A 68 -2.59 -15.37 1.17
N GLU A 69 -3.03 -14.26 0.55
CA GLU A 69 -3.85 -14.27 -0.65
C GLU A 69 -2.99 -14.06 -1.90
N SER A 70 -2.10 -13.08 -1.88
CA SER A 70 -1.26 -12.78 -3.04
C SER A 70 0.05 -12.14 -2.65
N ASN A 71 1.04 -12.31 -3.53
CA ASN A 71 2.29 -11.58 -3.51
C ASN A 71 2.45 -10.84 -4.84
N THR A 72 2.77 -9.56 -4.75
CA THR A 72 3.10 -8.73 -5.92
C THR A 72 4.52 -8.21 -5.76
N PHE A 73 5.26 -8.17 -6.86
CA PHE A 73 6.65 -7.73 -6.88
C PHE A 73 6.89 -6.72 -8.00
N GLY A 74 7.82 -5.81 -7.75
CA GLY A 74 8.36 -4.89 -8.74
C GLY A 74 9.87 -4.82 -8.64
N LEU A 75 10.54 -4.82 -9.80
CA LEU A 75 11.99 -4.69 -9.90
C LEU A 75 12.36 -3.37 -10.60
N SER A 76 13.36 -2.69 -10.09
CA SER A 76 13.90 -1.48 -10.72
C SER A 76 15.43 -1.48 -10.68
N ARG A 77 16.05 -0.59 -11.47
CA ARG A 77 17.51 -0.50 -11.61
C ARG A 77 18.12 -1.85 -11.98
N ASP A 78 17.62 -2.43 -13.07
CA ASP A 78 18.10 -3.72 -13.60
C ASP A 78 18.06 -4.86 -12.57
N GLY A 79 17.00 -4.90 -11.76
CA GLY A 79 16.79 -5.90 -10.71
C GLY A 79 17.43 -5.56 -9.37
N ALA A 80 18.30 -4.55 -9.31
CA ALA A 80 19.01 -4.21 -8.08
C ALA A 80 18.06 -3.77 -6.95
N CYS A 81 16.92 -3.16 -7.26
CA CYS A 81 15.94 -2.72 -6.29
C CYS A 81 14.65 -3.55 -6.38
N LEU A 82 14.27 -4.18 -5.27
CA LEU A 82 13.02 -4.89 -5.08
C LEU A 82 12.04 -4.04 -4.27
N PHE A 83 10.79 -4.06 -4.72
CA PHE A 83 9.62 -3.68 -3.94
C PHE A 83 8.63 -4.83 -4.00
N GLY A 84 8.01 -5.16 -2.88
CA GLY A 84 7.04 -6.24 -2.81
C GLY A 84 5.90 -5.92 -1.85
N MET A 85 4.78 -6.58 -2.05
CA MET A 85 3.63 -6.52 -1.16
C MET A 85 3.01 -7.90 -1.06
N ALA A 86 2.88 -8.38 0.16
CA ALA A 86 2.09 -9.55 0.51
C ALA A 86 0.73 -9.09 1.04
N SER A 87 -0.34 -9.55 0.40
CA SER A 87 -1.71 -9.27 0.79
C SER A 87 -2.30 -10.50 1.45
N PHE A 88 -2.95 -10.29 2.59
CA PHE A 88 -3.62 -11.34 3.34
C PHE A 88 -5.14 -11.14 3.30
N LYS A 89 -5.88 -12.20 3.61
CA LYS A 89 -7.35 -12.19 3.79
C LYS A 89 -7.72 -12.65 5.20
N GLY A 90 -8.76 -12.05 5.77
CA GLY A 90 -9.32 -12.46 7.06
C GLY A 90 -10.16 -13.74 6.97
N GLY A 91 -10.34 -14.42 8.10
CA GLY A 91 -11.16 -15.64 8.19
C GLY A 91 -12.66 -15.45 7.90
N ASP A 92 -13.14 -14.21 7.89
CA ASP A 92 -14.50 -13.80 7.52
C ASP A 92 -14.70 -13.58 6.00
N GLY A 93 -13.63 -13.74 5.20
CA GLY A 93 -13.66 -13.54 3.76
C GLY A 93 -13.54 -12.08 3.33
N TYR A 94 -13.34 -11.16 4.27
CA TYR A 94 -12.99 -9.77 3.97
C TYR A 94 -11.48 -9.61 3.75
N ALA A 95 -11.09 -8.41 3.32
CA ALA A 95 -9.70 -8.00 3.14
C ALA A 95 -8.89 -8.17 4.44
N GLY A 96 -7.61 -8.52 4.35
CA GLY A 96 -6.73 -8.62 5.50
C GLY A 96 -5.60 -7.60 5.47
N PRO A 97 -4.63 -7.72 6.40
CA PRO A 97 -3.47 -6.86 6.41
C PRO A 97 -2.62 -7.03 5.15
N SER A 98 -1.80 -6.03 4.86
CA SER A 98 -0.79 -6.08 3.83
C SER A 98 0.58 -5.75 4.40
N ILE A 99 1.59 -6.46 3.91
CA ILE A 99 2.97 -6.31 4.33
C ILE A 99 3.76 -5.88 3.11
N ALA A 100 4.15 -4.60 3.11
CA ALA A 100 5.02 -4.06 2.08
C ALA A 100 6.47 -4.24 2.50
N PHE A 101 7.32 -4.62 1.54
CA PHE A 101 8.74 -4.80 1.77
C PHE A 101 9.56 -4.22 0.62
N ARG A 102 10.80 -3.85 0.92
CA ARG A 102 11.74 -3.34 -0.07
C ARG A 102 13.16 -3.78 0.24
N ASN A 103 13.98 -3.80 -0.80
CA ASN A 103 15.39 -4.15 -0.67
C ASN A 103 16.21 -3.56 -1.83
N SER A 104 17.51 -3.37 -1.62
CA SER A 104 18.41 -3.13 -2.74
C SER A 104 19.74 -3.85 -2.63
N TYR A 105 20.30 -4.15 -3.80
CA TYR A 105 21.64 -4.67 -4.00
C TYR A 105 22.66 -3.59 -4.32
N ASP A 106 22.23 -2.43 -4.82
CA ASP A 106 23.07 -1.28 -5.17
C ASP A 106 23.26 -0.28 -4.03
N LYS A 107 22.81 -0.61 -2.82
CA LYS A 107 22.91 0.21 -1.59
C LYS A 107 22.10 1.51 -1.65
N SER A 108 21.24 1.68 -2.65
CA SER A 108 20.41 2.88 -2.81
C SER A 108 19.31 2.97 -1.74
N ILE A 109 18.83 1.83 -1.25
CA ILE A 109 17.83 1.74 -0.18
C ILE A 109 18.14 0.63 0.82
N SER A 110 17.78 0.87 2.08
CA SER A 110 17.79 -0.13 3.16
C SER A 110 16.82 -1.26 2.87
N VAL A 111 17.09 -2.47 3.38
CA VAL A 111 16.04 -3.48 3.57
C VAL A 111 15.02 -2.95 4.58
N GLY A 112 13.73 -3.11 4.29
CA GLY A 112 12.70 -2.65 5.20
C GLY A 112 11.31 -3.20 4.94
N PHE A 113 10.49 -3.10 5.97
CA PHE A 113 9.12 -3.61 6.05
C PHE A 113 8.21 -2.51 6.58
N ALA A 114 7.02 -2.43 6.00
CA ALA A 114 5.92 -1.63 6.48
C ALA A 114 4.69 -2.53 6.61
N PHE A 115 4.01 -2.42 7.74
CA PHE A 115 2.76 -3.11 7.99
C PHE A 115 1.63 -2.11 7.77
N GLY A 116 0.61 -2.55 7.05
CA GLY A 116 -0.62 -1.80 6.90
C GLY A 116 -1.80 -2.74 6.76
N ALA A 117 -2.99 -2.17 6.73
CA ALA A 117 -4.14 -2.93 6.27
C ALA A 117 -4.48 -2.61 4.82
N GLN A 118 -4.99 -3.60 4.11
CA GLN A 118 -5.65 -3.38 2.84
C GLN A 118 -7.13 -3.52 3.14
N VAL A 119 -7.95 -2.53 2.79
CA VAL A 119 -9.39 -2.73 2.76
C VAL A 119 -9.92 -2.57 1.35
N PHE A 120 -10.71 -3.57 1.01
CA PHE A 120 -11.44 -3.78 -0.21
C PHE A 120 -12.61 -2.79 -0.28
N VAL A 121 -12.44 -1.77 -1.12
CA VAL A 121 -13.28 -1.31 -2.24
C VAL A 121 -12.35 -0.28 -2.89
N CYS A 122 -11.32 -0.83 -3.53
CA CYS A 122 -10.23 -0.16 -4.24
C CYS A 122 -9.15 -1.21 -4.44
N ALA A 123 -8.90 -1.64 -5.67
CA ALA A 123 -7.72 -2.41 -6.00
C ALA A 123 -6.42 -1.56 -5.96
N ASN A 124 -6.40 -0.52 -5.10
CA ASN A 124 -5.49 0.63 -5.15
C ASN A 124 -4.47 0.66 -4.01
N GLY A 125 -4.48 -0.37 -3.14
CA GLY A 125 -3.50 -0.53 -2.07
C GLY A 125 -3.45 0.69 -1.16
N MET A 126 -4.53 0.90 -0.39
CA MET A 126 -4.48 1.81 0.74
C MET A 126 -3.35 1.34 1.67
N PHE A 127 -2.42 2.23 1.99
CA PHE A 127 -1.38 1.96 2.97
C PHE A 127 -1.54 2.95 4.11
N THR A 128 -1.89 2.44 5.26
CA THR A 128 -1.56 3.09 6.53
C THR A 128 -0.42 2.29 7.09
N GLY A 129 0.66 2.93 7.48
CA GLY A 129 1.79 2.16 7.97
C GLY A 129 2.95 3.05 8.35
N ASP A 130 3.38 2.91 9.60
CA ASP A 130 4.73 3.29 9.96
C ASP A 130 5.70 2.37 9.20
N ILE A 131 6.81 2.91 8.67
CA ILE A 131 7.95 2.05 8.32
C ILE A 131 8.44 1.47 9.64
N VAL A 132 7.97 0.28 9.96
CA VAL A 132 8.22 -0.29 11.29
C VAL A 132 9.66 -0.77 11.39
N VAL A 133 10.24 -1.20 10.26
CA VAL A 133 11.61 -1.72 10.22
C VAL A 133 12.33 -1.22 8.98
N ALA A 134 13.45 -0.52 9.16
CA ALA A 134 14.40 -0.24 8.10
C ALA A 134 15.84 -0.37 8.64
N LYS A 135 16.66 -1.18 7.97
CA LYS A 135 18.06 -1.38 8.36
C LYS A 135 18.98 -1.30 7.14
N LYS A 136 20.08 -0.57 7.30
CA LYS A 136 21.18 -0.57 6.32
C LYS A 136 21.78 -1.97 6.25
N HIS A 137 22.30 -2.32 5.08
CA HIS A 137 22.95 -3.60 4.78
C HIS A 137 24.32 -3.74 5.44
N THR A 138 24.36 -3.74 6.77
CA THR A 138 25.56 -3.95 7.58
C THR A 138 25.60 -5.38 8.13
N LEU A 139 26.67 -5.73 8.83
CA LEU A 139 26.79 -7.03 9.51
C LEU A 139 25.53 -7.35 10.33
N ASN A 140 25.06 -8.61 10.26
CA ASN A 140 23.86 -9.12 10.95
C ASN A 140 22.54 -8.42 10.60
N VAL A 141 22.47 -7.70 9.46
CA VAL A 141 21.25 -7.01 9.02
C VAL A 141 20.04 -7.93 8.99
N TRP A 142 20.16 -9.15 8.45
CA TRP A 142 19.01 -10.02 8.26
C TRP A 142 18.41 -10.52 9.57
N GLN A 143 19.25 -10.96 10.52
CA GLN A 143 18.80 -11.34 11.85
C GLN A 143 18.15 -10.16 12.59
N SER A 144 18.75 -8.98 12.49
CA SER A 144 18.23 -7.76 13.13
C SER A 144 16.86 -7.36 12.58
N VAL A 145 16.68 -7.48 11.27
CA VAL A 145 15.41 -7.19 10.60
C VAL A 145 14.33 -8.17 11.04
N LYS A 146 14.61 -9.49 11.04
CA LYS A 146 13.66 -10.51 11.48
C LYS A 146 13.19 -10.29 12.93
N GLN A 147 14.11 -9.98 13.85
CA GLN A 147 13.75 -9.68 15.25
C GLN A 147 12.83 -8.46 15.37
N LEU A 148 13.09 -7.40 14.60
CA LEU A 148 12.26 -6.19 14.62
C LEU A 148 10.88 -6.43 14.00
N VAL A 149 10.81 -7.21 12.92
CA VAL A 149 9.55 -7.60 12.28
C VAL A 149 8.72 -8.45 13.25
N GLN A 150 9.32 -9.48 13.85
CA GLN A 150 8.68 -10.33 14.86
C GLN A 150 8.12 -9.52 16.03
N GLY A 151 8.91 -8.60 16.60
CA GLY A 151 8.45 -7.72 17.68
C GLY A 151 7.38 -6.69 17.27
N SER A 152 6.99 -6.67 15.99
CA SER A 152 6.02 -5.73 15.44
C SER A 152 4.78 -6.41 14.87
N VAL A 153 4.71 -7.75 14.87
CA VAL A 153 3.58 -8.51 14.32
C VAL A 153 2.26 -8.12 14.99
N ASP A 154 2.24 -7.91 16.30
CA ASP A 154 1.04 -7.50 17.04
C ASP A 154 0.44 -6.17 16.53
N ARG A 155 1.28 -5.31 15.91
CA ARG A 155 0.79 -4.05 15.31
C ARG A 155 -0.01 -4.28 14.05
N VAL A 156 0.16 -5.41 13.37
CA VAL A 156 -0.56 -5.76 12.14
C VAL A 156 -2.06 -5.84 12.41
N GLY A 157 -2.46 -6.64 13.41
CA GLY A 157 -3.86 -6.76 13.83
C GLY A 157 -4.45 -5.43 14.30
N ALA A 158 -3.74 -4.69 15.15
CA ALA A 158 -4.20 -3.37 15.63
C ALA A 158 -4.37 -2.35 14.48
N SER A 159 -3.46 -2.35 13.51
CA SER A 159 -3.54 -1.48 12.33
C SER A 159 -4.71 -1.86 11.43
N TYR A 160 -5.00 -3.15 11.30
CA TYR A 160 -6.17 -3.65 10.60
C TYR A 160 -7.48 -3.21 11.24
N THR A 161 -7.66 -3.40 12.55
CA THR A 161 -8.86 -2.94 13.25
C THR A 161 -9.04 -1.42 13.15
N LYS A 162 -7.95 -0.65 13.32
CA LYS A 162 -8.00 0.82 13.18
C LYS A 162 -8.45 1.23 11.78
N MET A 163 -7.94 0.57 10.75
CA MET A 163 -8.29 0.88 9.36
C MET A 163 -9.75 0.60 9.04
N LEU A 164 -10.30 -0.52 9.51
CA LEU A 164 -11.73 -0.81 9.33
C LEU A 164 -12.57 0.32 9.91
N LYS A 165 -12.20 0.79 11.11
CA LYS A 165 -12.84 1.95 11.73
C LYS A 165 -12.69 3.22 10.89
N ASP A 166 -11.49 3.51 10.37
CA ASP A 166 -11.24 4.70 9.55
C ASP A 166 -12.09 4.72 8.28
N ILE A 167 -12.36 3.54 7.70
CA ILE A 167 -13.25 3.42 6.55
C ILE A 167 -14.70 3.66 6.91
N ASP A 168 -15.17 3.07 8.00
CA ASP A 168 -16.54 3.29 8.46
C ASP A 168 -16.75 4.77 8.79
N ASP A 169 -15.76 5.40 9.43
CA ASP A 169 -15.75 6.84 9.69
C ASP A 169 -15.81 7.66 8.38
N MET A 170 -14.99 7.32 7.37
CA MET A 170 -15.00 8.03 6.07
C MET A 170 -16.29 7.84 5.28
N ARG A 171 -16.87 6.63 5.26
CA ARG A 171 -18.15 6.35 4.58
C ARG A 171 -19.30 7.14 5.19
N ALA A 172 -19.26 7.37 6.49
CA ALA A 172 -20.30 8.11 7.20
C ALA A 172 -20.33 9.62 6.85
N ILE A 173 -19.27 10.15 6.23
CA ILE A 173 -19.12 11.59 5.95
C ILE A 173 -19.47 11.87 4.49
N GLN A 174 -20.60 12.53 4.26
CA GLN A 174 -21.01 12.97 2.93
C GLN A 174 -20.31 14.26 2.52
N MET A 175 -19.81 14.31 1.29
CA MET A 175 -18.99 15.38 0.77
C MET A 175 -19.68 16.11 -0.38
N ARG A 176 -19.57 17.44 -0.37
CA ARG A 176 -19.88 18.28 -1.55
C ARG A 176 -18.60 18.57 -2.32
N ASP A 177 -18.73 18.97 -3.57
CA ASP A 177 -17.59 19.30 -4.44
C ASP A 177 -16.63 20.32 -3.82
N CYS A 178 -17.16 21.36 -3.19
CA CYS A 178 -16.36 22.33 -2.45
C CYS A 178 -15.48 21.72 -1.34
N ASN A 179 -15.99 20.75 -0.57
CA ASN A 179 -15.23 20.03 0.44
C ASN A 179 -14.12 19.20 -0.22
N ALA A 180 -14.45 18.53 -1.32
CA ALA A 180 -13.49 17.75 -2.09
C ALA A 180 -12.37 18.62 -2.68
N TYR A 181 -12.72 19.77 -3.26
CA TYR A 181 -11.77 20.70 -3.84
C TYR A 181 -10.82 21.29 -2.80
N GLU A 182 -11.34 21.61 -1.61
CA GLU A 182 -10.51 22.09 -0.50
C GLU A 182 -9.49 21.03 -0.09
N ILE A 183 -9.92 19.79 0.15
CA ILE A 183 -9.03 18.70 0.55
C ILE A 183 -8.00 18.41 -0.53
N LEU A 184 -8.42 18.29 -1.80
CA LEU A 184 -7.48 18.08 -2.92
C LEU A 184 -6.47 19.23 -3.02
N GLY A 185 -6.91 20.47 -2.82
CA GLY A 185 -6.06 21.65 -2.81
C GLY A 185 -5.04 21.63 -1.68
N ARG A 186 -5.46 21.25 -0.46
CA ARG A 186 -4.57 21.08 0.71
C ARG A 186 -3.56 19.96 0.48
N LEU A 187 -3.99 18.80 -0.01
CA LEU A 187 -3.09 17.68 -0.35
C LEU A 187 -2.06 18.07 -1.43
N ARG A 188 -2.46 18.90 -2.40
CA ARG A 188 -1.54 19.46 -3.40
C ARG A 188 -0.55 20.44 -2.77
N GLY A 189 -1.01 21.32 -1.88
CA GLY A 189 -0.19 22.30 -1.16
C GLY A 189 0.82 21.66 -0.20
N ASN A 190 0.42 20.57 0.46
CA ASN A 190 1.27 19.76 1.33
C ASN A 190 2.25 18.84 0.58
N ASN A 191 2.26 18.89 -0.75
CA ASN A 191 3.09 18.05 -1.62
C ASN A 191 2.81 16.54 -1.54
N VAL A 192 1.62 16.15 -1.08
CA VAL A 192 1.15 14.75 -1.17
C VAL A 192 0.84 14.42 -2.63
N LEU A 193 0.06 15.27 -3.29
CA LEU A 193 -0.28 15.13 -4.71
C LEU A 193 0.63 16.01 -5.57
N SER A 194 1.13 15.48 -6.68
CA SER A 194 1.71 16.30 -7.75
C SER A 194 0.60 16.92 -8.60
N ALA A 195 0.90 17.88 -9.49
CA ALA A 195 -0.11 18.46 -10.38
C ALA A 195 -0.84 17.40 -11.21
N ARG A 196 -0.09 16.47 -11.82
CA ARG A 196 -0.66 15.36 -12.60
C ARG A 196 -1.52 14.42 -11.76
N VAL A 197 -1.09 14.12 -10.53
CA VAL A 197 -1.86 13.26 -9.61
C VAL A 197 -3.14 13.99 -9.18
N PHE A 198 -3.06 15.28 -8.84
CA PHE A 198 -4.21 16.10 -8.48
C PHE A 198 -5.27 16.13 -9.59
N GLU A 199 -4.87 16.36 -10.85
CA GLU A 199 -5.80 16.37 -11.99
C GLU A 199 -6.50 15.03 -12.16
N LYS A 200 -5.76 13.91 -12.04
CA LYS A 200 -6.34 12.58 -12.11
C LYS A 200 -7.29 12.32 -10.94
N SER A 201 -6.92 12.70 -9.72
CA SER A 201 -7.78 12.55 -8.53
C SER A 201 -9.05 13.40 -8.61
N LEU A 202 -8.96 14.62 -9.14
CA LEU A 202 -10.13 15.46 -9.38
C LEU A 202 -11.07 14.82 -10.41
N LYS A 203 -10.52 14.25 -11.49
CA LYS A 203 -11.33 13.50 -12.47
C LYS A 203 -12.01 12.29 -11.82
N GLU A 204 -11.27 11.49 -11.05
CA GLU A 204 -11.80 10.30 -10.37
C GLU A 204 -12.83 10.64 -9.29
N TRP A 205 -12.77 11.83 -8.69
CA TRP A 205 -13.82 12.30 -7.78
C TRP A 205 -15.16 12.46 -8.51
N HIS A 206 -15.15 13.08 -9.69
CA HIS A 206 -16.37 13.32 -10.48
C HIS A 206 -16.83 12.09 -11.25
N GLU A 207 -15.88 11.32 -11.78
CA GLU A 207 -16.10 10.15 -12.63
C GLU A 207 -15.27 8.97 -12.09
N PRO A 208 -15.67 8.34 -10.96
CA PRO A 208 -14.93 7.22 -10.42
C PRO A 208 -14.85 6.07 -11.42
N ALA A 209 -13.67 5.47 -11.56
CA ALA A 209 -13.46 4.32 -12.44
C ALA A 209 -14.24 3.06 -12.03
N TYR A 210 -14.75 3.02 -10.80
CA TYR A 210 -15.50 1.89 -10.24
C TYR A 210 -16.79 2.38 -9.59
N ASP A 211 -17.92 1.76 -9.95
CA ASP A 211 -19.25 2.15 -9.45
C ASP A 211 -19.37 2.06 -7.93
N GLU A 212 -18.67 1.10 -7.32
CA GLU A 212 -18.60 0.90 -5.87
C GLU A 212 -17.94 2.07 -5.12
N HIS A 213 -17.19 2.92 -5.82
CA HIS A 213 -16.63 4.15 -5.26
C HIS A 213 -17.59 5.34 -5.37
N LYS A 214 -18.76 5.19 -5.99
CA LYS A 214 -19.66 6.31 -6.26
C LYS A 214 -20.72 6.43 -5.16
N ASP A 215 -20.30 6.89 -3.99
CA ASP A 215 -21.15 7.02 -2.80
C ASP A 215 -21.24 8.45 -2.22
N GLY A 216 -20.55 9.41 -2.84
CA GLY A 216 -20.50 10.82 -2.43
C GLY A 216 -19.76 11.07 -1.11
N SER A 217 -19.11 10.06 -0.54
CA SER A 217 -18.52 10.14 0.80
C SER A 217 -17.06 10.62 0.78
N ALA A 218 -16.50 10.86 1.96
CA ALA A 218 -15.07 11.06 2.11
C ALA A 218 -14.26 9.84 1.63
N LEU A 219 -14.83 8.63 1.72
CA LEU A 219 -14.18 7.42 1.20
C LEU A 219 -14.03 7.48 -0.32
N GLN A 220 -15.04 7.97 -1.06
CA GLN A 220 -14.93 8.17 -2.51
C GLN A 220 -13.77 9.11 -2.86
N LEU A 221 -13.64 10.24 -2.15
CA LEU A 221 -12.55 11.19 -2.41
C LEU A 221 -11.18 10.59 -2.08
N TYR A 222 -11.10 9.84 -0.99
CA TYR A 222 -9.90 9.11 -0.62
C TYR A 222 -9.49 8.13 -1.74
N ASN A 223 -10.45 7.36 -2.24
CA ASN A 223 -10.26 6.40 -3.32
C ASN A 223 -9.79 7.10 -4.62
N ALA A 224 -10.36 8.26 -4.95
CA ALA A 224 -9.92 9.08 -6.08
C ALA A 224 -8.45 9.56 -5.92
N CYS A 225 -8.03 9.91 -4.70
CA CYS A 225 -6.63 10.24 -4.41
C CYS A 225 -5.70 9.04 -4.62
N THR A 226 -6.09 7.86 -4.15
CA THR A 226 -5.29 6.64 -4.33
C THR A 226 -5.17 6.22 -5.80
N GLU A 227 -6.22 6.40 -6.61
CA GLU A 227 -6.19 6.13 -8.04
C GLU A 227 -5.24 7.10 -8.76
N GLY A 228 -5.28 8.37 -8.40
CA GLY A 228 -4.33 9.36 -8.91
C GLY A 228 -2.88 9.01 -8.60
N LEU A 229 -2.60 8.50 -7.41
CA LEU A 229 -1.24 8.13 -6.98
C LEU A 229 -0.65 6.95 -7.77
N LYS A 230 -1.43 6.20 -8.57
CA LYS A 230 -0.89 5.23 -9.52
C LYS A 230 -0.04 5.87 -10.63
N LEU A 231 -0.19 7.19 -10.86
CA LEU A 231 0.63 7.93 -11.81
C LEU A 231 2.02 8.27 -11.27
N GLU A 232 2.28 8.10 -9.96
CA GLU A 232 3.63 8.23 -9.42
C GLU A 232 4.45 7.02 -9.88
N SER A 233 5.50 7.28 -10.67
CA SER A 233 6.25 6.23 -11.35
C SER A 233 7.51 5.77 -10.63
N GLN A 234 7.82 6.36 -9.47
CA GLN A 234 8.97 5.97 -8.66
C GLN A 234 8.49 5.17 -7.44
N PRO A 235 8.88 3.88 -7.27
CA PRO A 235 8.32 3.01 -6.24
C PRO A 235 8.51 3.54 -4.80
N ASP A 236 9.68 4.12 -4.52
CA ASP A 236 10.02 4.72 -3.23
C ASP A 236 9.13 5.93 -2.90
N ARG A 237 8.86 6.78 -3.90
CA ARG A 237 7.96 7.92 -3.76
C ARG A 237 6.51 7.50 -3.68
N ALA A 238 6.11 6.50 -4.47
CA ALA A 238 4.75 5.97 -4.48
C ALA A 238 4.37 5.43 -3.10
N MET A 239 5.24 4.62 -2.49
CA MET A 239 5.04 4.10 -1.14
C MET A 239 4.94 5.24 -0.10
N LYS A 240 5.90 6.18 -0.12
CA LYS A 240 5.92 7.31 0.81
C LYS A 240 4.67 8.20 0.69
N LYS A 241 4.22 8.48 -0.54
CA LYS A 241 3.03 9.31 -0.79
C LYS A 241 1.74 8.63 -0.38
N ARG A 242 1.61 7.30 -0.55
CA ARG A 242 0.42 6.57 -0.11
C ARG A 242 0.31 6.54 1.41
N ILE A 243 1.43 6.38 2.13
CA ILE A 243 1.47 6.52 3.59
C ILE A 243 1.07 7.94 4.00
N GLY A 244 1.72 8.96 3.42
CA GLY A 244 1.44 10.35 3.76
C GLY A 244 0.01 10.80 3.42
N LEU A 245 -0.61 10.22 2.38
CA LEU A 245 -2.00 10.50 2.03
C LEU A 245 -2.95 10.20 3.18
N HIS A 246 -2.82 9.05 3.83
CA HIS A 246 -3.79 8.67 4.86
C HIS A 246 -3.73 9.57 6.09
N ASP A 247 -2.52 9.84 6.59
CA ASP A 247 -2.34 10.70 7.76
C ASP A 247 -2.88 12.12 7.50
N ASP A 248 -2.51 12.72 6.36
CA ASP A 248 -2.98 14.04 5.96
C ASP A 248 -4.50 14.03 5.76
N PHE A 249 -5.05 13.05 5.05
CA PHE A 249 -6.47 12.98 4.73
C PHE A 249 -7.33 12.83 5.99
N MET A 250 -6.98 11.89 6.87
CA MET A 250 -7.73 11.68 8.11
C MET A 250 -7.65 12.90 9.04
N SER A 251 -6.53 13.64 9.03
CA SER A 251 -6.42 14.90 9.78
C SER A 251 -7.38 15.98 9.26
N MET A 252 -7.68 15.98 7.96
CA MET A 252 -8.57 16.96 7.32
C MET A 252 -10.05 16.57 7.46
N VAL A 253 -10.36 15.27 7.44
CA VAL A 253 -11.74 14.76 7.47
C VAL A 253 -12.30 14.63 8.88
N ARG A 254 -11.46 14.35 9.89
CA ARG A 254 -11.90 14.21 11.29
C ARG A 254 -12.18 15.54 12.01
N TRP A 255 -11.88 16.68 11.40
CA TRP A 255 -12.21 17.98 11.97
C TRP A 255 -13.59 18.43 11.48
N ASP A 256 -14.51 18.65 12.43
CA ASP A 256 -15.80 19.33 12.24
C ASP A 256 -15.55 20.75 11.67
N TYR A 257 -15.34 20.85 10.37
CA TYR A 257 -15.35 22.14 9.69
C TYR A 257 -16.80 22.52 9.41
N PRO A 258 -17.32 23.62 9.98
CA PRO A 258 -18.58 24.15 9.54
C PRO A 258 -18.47 24.43 8.05
N SER A 259 -19.42 23.89 7.32
CA SER A 259 -19.52 23.87 5.87
C SER A 259 -19.47 25.29 5.28
N HIS A 260 -18.28 25.82 5.01
CA HIS A 260 -18.09 27.14 4.39
C HIS A 260 -18.31 27.16 2.88
N CYS A 261 -18.88 26.10 2.30
CA CYS A 261 -19.28 26.16 0.91
C CYS A 261 -20.40 27.18 0.78
N LEU A 262 -20.01 28.36 0.31
CA LEU A 262 -20.92 29.41 -0.13
C LEU A 262 -21.80 28.78 -1.21
N SER A 263 -23.11 28.80 -0.95
CA SER A 263 -24.19 28.40 -1.86
C SER A 263 -24.12 29.16 -3.17
#